data_AF-A0A7K9YPW5-F1
#
_entry.id   AF-A0A7K9YPW5-F1
#
_cell.length_a   1.000
_cell.length_b   1.000
_cell.length_c   1.000
_cell.angle_alpha   90.00
_cell.angle_beta   90.00
_cell.angle_gamma   90.00
#
_symmetry.space_group_name_H-M   'P 1'
#
loop_
_entity.id
_entity.type
_entity.pdbx_description
1 polymer ?
#
loop_
_entity_poly.entity_id
_entity_poly.type
_entity_poly.pdbx_seq_one_letter_code
_entity_poly.pdbx_strand_id
1 'polypeptide(L)'
;SWLHNDLHVALVGSAVNLTYTYDHLGESPQILQDIASGKHAFCKVLDQAKKPMVVVGSAALQRNDGAAIHAAVSTIAQNARTKSGVGSDWKVMNILHRVASQVAALDLGFKPGVEAIRKNPPKVLYLLGADSGCITRQDLPKDCFIIYQGHHGDVGAPMADVILPGAAYTEKAATYVNTEGRAQQTRVAVTPPGMAREDWKIIRAVSELAGLTLPYENLGEIRKRLEEVSPNLVRYDDVEEANYFKQANELSKLVKQQLLADPLIPPQLTIKDFYMTDSISRASQTMAKCVKAVVEGAHAVEEPASC
;
A
#
# COMPACT_ATOMS: atom_id res chain seq x y z
N SER A 1 -22.71 3.23 5.44
CA SER A 1 -23.18 2.24 6.42
C SER A 1 -23.41 2.81 7.81
N TRP A 2 -22.48 3.53 8.43
CA TRP A 2 -22.68 4.07 9.79
C TRP A 2 -23.97 4.89 9.96
N LEU A 3 -24.22 5.88 9.09
CA LEU A 3 -25.40 6.75 9.17
C LEU A 3 -26.74 6.06 8.82
N HIS A 4 -26.70 4.97 8.05
CA HIS A 4 -27.91 4.41 7.42
C HIS A 4 -28.25 2.99 7.86
N ASN A 5 -27.26 2.26 8.40
CA ASN A 5 -27.36 0.83 8.70
C ASN A 5 -26.96 0.53 10.16
N ASP A 6 -26.82 1.56 11.02
CA ASP A 6 -26.40 1.44 12.43
C ASP A 6 -25.20 0.51 12.63
N LEU A 7 -24.18 0.67 11.79
CA LEU A 7 -22.99 -0.18 11.82
C LEU A 7 -22.20 0.07 13.11
N HIS A 8 -22.06 -0.96 13.93
CA HIS A 8 -21.16 -0.94 15.09
C HIS A 8 -19.71 -1.06 14.63
N VAL A 9 -18.92 -0.01 14.87
CA VAL A 9 -17.49 0.05 14.54
C VAL A 9 -16.66 0.05 15.81
N ALA A 10 -15.55 -0.69 15.81
CA ALA A 10 -14.55 -0.66 16.87
C ALA A 10 -13.14 -0.50 16.29
N LEU A 11 -12.23 0.11 17.06
CA LEU A 11 -10.86 0.39 16.68
C LEU A 11 -9.88 -0.17 17.71
N VAL A 12 -8.88 -0.93 17.23
CA VAL A 12 -7.68 -1.31 17.99
C VAL A 12 -6.50 -0.53 17.39
N GLY A 13 -5.87 0.31 18.20
CA GLY A 13 -4.82 1.25 17.80
C GLY A 13 -5.06 2.64 18.35
N SER A 14 -4.22 3.62 18.00
CA SER A 14 -4.34 4.99 18.54
C SER A 14 -5.74 5.57 18.34
N ALA A 15 -6.26 6.26 19.36
CA ALA A 15 -7.55 6.93 19.26
C ALA A 15 -7.47 8.10 18.27
N VAL A 16 -8.09 7.94 17.09
CA VAL A 16 -8.10 8.93 16.01
C VAL A 16 -9.51 9.46 15.76
N ASN A 17 -9.62 10.67 15.22
CA ASN A 17 -10.92 11.20 14.83
C ASN A 17 -11.37 10.59 13.49
N LEU A 18 -12.36 9.70 13.52
CA LEU A 18 -12.91 9.05 12.33
C LEU A 18 -14.15 9.76 11.76
N THR A 19 -14.56 10.91 12.32
CA THR A 19 -15.80 11.65 11.96
C THR A 19 -17.12 10.92 12.25
N TYR A 20 -17.07 9.75 12.90
CA TYR A 20 -18.22 8.98 13.37
C TYR A 20 -17.89 8.30 14.70
N THR A 21 -18.91 7.81 15.41
CA THR A 21 -18.72 7.11 16.69
C THR A 21 -18.18 5.70 16.49
N TYR A 22 -17.26 5.29 17.36
CA TYR A 22 -16.70 3.94 17.38
C TYR A 22 -16.28 3.57 18.81
N ASP A 23 -16.20 2.27 19.08
CA ASP A 23 -15.65 1.75 20.32
C ASP A 23 -14.13 1.68 20.23
N HIS A 24 -13.44 2.48 21.03
CA HIS A 24 -11.99 2.38 21.16
C HIS A 24 -11.65 1.23 22.11
N LEU A 25 -11.08 0.15 21.58
CA LEU A 25 -10.77 -1.05 22.37
C LEU A 25 -9.41 -0.95 23.06
N GLY A 26 -8.61 0.05 22.70
CA GLY A 26 -7.26 0.31 23.20
C GLY A 26 -6.20 0.22 22.11
N GLU A 27 -4.96 0.56 22.48
CA GLU A 27 -3.87 0.76 21.50
C GLU A 27 -2.89 -0.41 21.41
N SER A 28 -2.90 -1.31 22.40
CA SER A 28 -1.94 -2.41 22.49
C SER A 28 -2.26 -3.53 21.49
N PRO A 29 -1.26 -4.07 20.78
CA PRO A 29 -1.42 -5.28 19.98
C PRO A 29 -1.94 -6.49 20.79
N GLN A 30 -1.73 -6.52 22.11
CA GLN A 30 -2.20 -7.60 22.97
C GLN A 30 -3.73 -7.80 22.88
N ILE A 31 -4.47 -6.72 22.63
CA ILE A 31 -5.93 -6.78 22.43
C ILE A 31 -6.28 -7.69 21.25
N LEU A 32 -5.45 -7.75 20.20
CA LEU A 32 -5.66 -8.68 19.08
C LEU A 32 -5.58 -10.14 19.54
N GLN A 33 -4.68 -10.48 20.46
CA GLN A 33 -4.61 -11.83 21.03
C GLN A 33 -5.80 -12.13 21.95
N ASP A 34 -6.24 -11.14 22.72
CA ASP A 34 -7.40 -11.30 23.61
C ASP A 34 -8.69 -11.50 22.79
N ILE A 35 -8.83 -10.81 21.65
CA ILE A 35 -9.93 -11.04 20.72
C ILE A 35 -9.77 -12.41 20.03
N ALA A 36 -8.58 -12.74 19.51
CA ALA A 36 -8.31 -14.01 18.84
C ALA A 36 -8.54 -15.23 19.75
N SER A 37 -8.27 -15.10 21.05
CA SER A 37 -8.49 -16.15 22.06
C SER A 37 -9.90 -16.15 22.67
N GLY A 38 -10.76 -15.20 22.30
CA GLY A 38 -12.13 -15.11 22.82
C GLY A 38 -12.24 -14.51 24.23
N LYS A 39 -11.16 -13.97 24.80
CA LYS A 39 -11.13 -13.37 26.14
C LYS A 39 -11.67 -11.95 26.19
N HIS A 40 -11.55 -11.21 25.08
CA HIS A 40 -11.98 -9.81 25.03
C HIS A 40 -13.51 -9.69 24.97
N ALA A 41 -14.08 -8.66 25.62
CA ALA A 41 -15.54 -8.46 25.66
C ALA A 41 -16.16 -8.26 24.27
N PHE A 42 -15.43 -7.63 23.35
CA PHE A 42 -15.87 -7.37 21.97
C PHE A 42 -16.10 -8.66 21.14
N CYS A 43 -15.57 -9.81 21.56
CA CYS A 43 -15.84 -11.09 20.90
C CYS A 43 -17.34 -11.41 20.87
N LYS A 44 -18.09 -11.04 21.91
CA LYS A 44 -19.55 -11.23 21.94
C LYS A 44 -20.26 -10.46 20.83
N VAL A 45 -19.77 -9.26 20.51
CA VAL A 45 -20.32 -8.42 19.43
C VAL A 45 -20.02 -9.06 18.08
N LEU A 46 -18.78 -9.50 17.85
CA LEU A 46 -18.38 -10.18 16.61
C LEU A 46 -19.14 -11.50 16.39
N ASP A 47 -19.35 -12.29 17.46
CA ASP A 47 -20.07 -13.56 17.40
C ASP A 47 -21.56 -13.38 17.07
N GLN A 48 -22.17 -12.27 17.50
CA GLN A 48 -23.57 -11.94 17.23
C GLN A 48 -23.78 -11.29 15.86
N ALA A 49 -22.73 -10.77 15.23
CA ALA A 49 -22.82 -10.09 13.95
C ALA A 49 -23.12 -11.10 12.83
N LYS A 50 -24.19 -10.84 12.06
CA LYS A 50 -24.57 -11.68 10.91
C LYS A 50 -23.63 -11.56 9.71
N LYS A 51 -22.92 -10.43 9.59
CA LYS A 51 -22.01 -10.10 8.48
C LYS A 51 -20.78 -9.36 9.03
N PRO A 52 -19.91 -10.03 9.81
CA PRO A 52 -18.77 -9.37 10.43
C PRO A 52 -17.73 -8.98 9.37
N MET A 53 -17.07 -7.85 9.57
CA MET A 53 -15.97 -7.38 8.72
C MET A 53 -14.79 -7.00 9.61
N VAL A 54 -13.62 -7.53 9.30
CA VAL A 54 -12.36 -7.26 10.00
C VAL A 54 -11.42 -6.61 8.99
N VAL A 55 -11.05 -5.35 9.23
CA VAL A 55 -10.19 -4.56 8.33
C VAL A 55 -8.88 -4.27 9.04
N VAL A 56 -7.76 -4.66 8.44
CA VAL A 56 -6.42 -4.28 8.91
C VAL A 56 -5.79 -3.26 7.95
N GLY A 57 -5.29 -2.16 8.49
CA GLY A 57 -4.55 -1.18 7.70
C GLY A 57 -3.16 -1.72 7.32
N SER A 58 -2.76 -1.59 6.06
CA SER A 58 -1.46 -2.11 5.58
C SER A 58 -0.25 -1.52 6.32
N ALA A 59 -0.41 -0.36 6.96
CA ALA A 59 0.62 0.26 7.80
C ALA A 59 0.99 -0.59 9.02
N ALA A 60 -0.01 -1.20 9.67
CA ALA A 60 0.23 -2.06 10.84
C ALA A 60 1.05 -3.30 10.44
N LEU A 61 0.88 -3.79 9.21
CA LEU A 61 1.62 -4.92 8.65
C LEU A 61 3.07 -4.58 8.30
N GLN A 62 3.45 -3.30 8.27
CA GLN A 62 4.83 -2.85 8.03
C GLN A 62 5.66 -2.78 9.32
N ARG A 63 5.06 -2.99 10.49
CA ARG A 63 5.81 -3.14 11.75
C ARG A 63 6.70 -4.38 11.69
N ASN A 64 7.72 -4.41 12.54
CA ASN A 64 8.62 -5.55 12.66
C ASN A 64 7.88 -6.85 13.01
N ASP A 65 6.77 -6.77 13.75
CA ASP A 65 5.87 -7.87 14.12
C ASP A 65 4.62 -7.99 13.21
N GLY A 66 4.67 -7.42 12.00
CA GLY A 66 3.54 -7.40 11.07
C GLY A 66 2.99 -8.79 10.73
N ALA A 67 3.82 -9.84 10.71
CA ALA A 67 3.35 -11.20 10.46
C ALA A 67 2.56 -11.76 11.66
N ALA A 68 2.96 -11.44 12.89
CA ALA A 68 2.21 -11.80 14.09
C ALA A 68 0.86 -11.05 14.16
N ILE A 69 0.84 -9.77 13.77
CA ILE A 69 -0.41 -8.98 13.64
C ILE A 69 -1.32 -9.63 12.60
N HIS A 70 -0.80 -9.97 11.42
CA HIS A 70 -1.57 -10.62 10.37
C HIS A 70 -2.15 -11.97 10.82
N ALA A 71 -1.36 -12.80 11.52
CA ALA A 71 -1.81 -14.08 12.05
C ALA A 71 -2.93 -13.92 13.10
N ALA A 72 -2.81 -12.94 14.00
CA ALA A 72 -3.84 -12.63 14.99
C ALA A 72 -5.14 -12.18 14.31
N VAL A 73 -5.07 -11.23 13.37
CA VAL A 73 -6.25 -10.73 12.64
C VAL A 73 -6.89 -11.83 11.77
N SER A 74 -6.08 -12.67 11.12
CA SER A 74 -6.58 -13.85 10.38
C SER A 74 -7.35 -14.80 11.30
N THR A 75 -6.84 -15.04 12.51
CA THR A 75 -7.52 -15.87 13.51
C THR A 75 -8.84 -15.22 13.96
N ILE A 76 -8.86 -13.92 14.21
CA ILE A 76 -10.09 -13.17 14.56
C ILE A 76 -11.12 -13.30 13.44
N ALA A 77 -10.73 -13.09 12.18
CA ALA A 77 -11.62 -13.19 11.04
C ALA A 77 -12.16 -14.62 10.84
N GLN A 78 -11.31 -15.65 11.03
CA GLN A 78 -11.74 -17.04 10.97
C GLN A 78 -12.73 -17.39 12.10
N ASN A 79 -12.49 -16.91 13.32
CA ASN A 79 -13.40 -17.10 14.45
C ASN A 79 -14.75 -16.43 14.16
N ALA A 80 -14.74 -15.16 13.79
CA ALA A 80 -15.94 -14.39 13.46
C ALA A 80 -16.73 -15.05 12.31
N ARG A 81 -16.06 -15.52 11.25
CA ARG A 81 -16.68 -16.27 10.15
C ARG A 81 -17.38 -17.54 10.64
N THR A 82 -16.68 -18.33 11.47
CA THR A 82 -17.18 -19.62 11.97
C THR A 82 -18.38 -19.43 12.91
N LYS A 83 -18.34 -18.39 13.75
CA LYS A 83 -19.37 -18.09 14.76
C LYS A 83 -20.61 -17.44 14.16
N SER A 84 -20.44 -16.50 13.23
CA SER A 84 -21.55 -15.85 12.52
C SER A 84 -22.29 -16.78 11.55
N GLY A 85 -21.65 -17.87 11.11
CA GLY A 85 -22.23 -18.81 10.15
C GLY A 85 -22.35 -18.23 8.73
N VAL A 86 -21.60 -17.17 8.40
CA VAL A 86 -21.64 -16.56 7.06
C VAL A 86 -21.16 -17.53 5.98
N GLY A 87 -21.78 -17.43 4.81
CA GLY A 87 -21.44 -18.21 3.63
C GLY A 87 -20.08 -17.87 3.01
N SER A 88 -19.73 -18.58 1.93
CA SER A 88 -18.49 -18.32 1.18
C SER A 88 -18.48 -16.98 0.45
N ASP A 89 -19.65 -16.44 0.18
CA ASP A 89 -19.93 -15.16 -0.47
C ASP A 89 -19.50 -13.95 0.37
N TRP A 90 -19.52 -14.07 1.70
CA TRP A 90 -19.12 -12.97 2.58
C TRP A 90 -17.64 -13.07 2.97
N LYS A 91 -16.85 -12.02 2.67
CA LYS A 91 -15.43 -11.93 2.99
C LYS A 91 -15.23 -11.14 4.29
N VAL A 92 -14.83 -11.85 5.35
CA VAL A 92 -14.66 -11.26 6.69
C VAL A 92 -13.31 -10.56 6.81
N MET A 93 -12.23 -11.19 6.36
CA MET A 93 -10.87 -10.63 6.41
C MET A 93 -10.66 -9.67 5.24
N ASN A 94 -10.23 -8.44 5.54
CA ASN A 94 -9.92 -7.42 4.54
C ASN A 94 -8.65 -6.67 4.95
N ILE A 95 -7.86 -6.25 3.96
CA ILE A 95 -6.68 -5.41 4.14
C ILE A 95 -6.91 -4.10 3.40
N LEU A 96 -6.76 -2.98 4.10
CA LEU A 96 -6.85 -1.65 3.50
C LEU A 96 -5.44 -1.19 3.11
N HIS A 97 -5.16 -1.22 1.81
CA HIS A 97 -3.90 -0.73 1.23
C HIS A 97 -3.93 0.78 1.03
N ARG A 98 -2.78 1.43 1.26
CA ARG A 98 -2.60 2.88 1.04
C ARG A 98 -1.75 3.26 -0.18
N VAL A 99 -1.14 2.27 -0.84
CA VAL A 99 -0.18 2.48 -1.94
C VAL A 99 -0.74 1.87 -3.22
N ALA A 100 -0.94 2.69 -4.26
CA ALA A 100 -1.61 2.28 -5.50
C ALA A 100 -0.83 1.23 -6.32
N SER A 101 0.49 1.13 -6.15
CA SER A 101 1.31 0.11 -6.82
C SER A 101 1.37 -1.21 -6.06
N GLN A 102 0.98 -1.23 -4.78
CA GLN A 102 1.27 -2.36 -3.90
C GLN A 102 0.51 -3.62 -4.26
N VAL A 103 -0.79 -3.53 -4.58
CA VAL A 103 -1.62 -4.70 -4.88
C VAL A 103 -1.16 -5.36 -6.18
N ALA A 104 -0.98 -4.57 -7.24
CA ALA A 104 -0.45 -5.07 -8.52
C ALA A 104 0.94 -5.71 -8.37
N ALA A 105 1.82 -5.14 -7.52
CA ALA A 105 3.13 -5.73 -7.25
C ALA A 105 3.01 -7.08 -6.53
N LEU A 106 2.06 -7.23 -5.60
CA LEU A 106 1.80 -8.51 -4.93
C LEU A 106 1.22 -9.55 -5.90
N ASP A 107 0.32 -9.15 -6.78
CA ASP A 107 -0.25 -10.02 -7.83
C ASP A 107 0.80 -10.49 -8.83
N LEU A 108 1.77 -9.63 -9.16
CA LEU A 108 2.95 -9.98 -9.98
C LEU A 108 3.97 -10.85 -9.23
N GLY A 109 3.77 -11.12 -7.94
CA GLY A 109 4.65 -11.95 -7.12
C GLY A 109 5.93 -11.26 -6.65
N PHE A 110 5.95 -9.92 -6.58
CA PHE A 110 7.09 -9.20 -6.01
C PHE A 110 7.20 -9.48 -4.52
N LYS A 111 8.42 -9.52 -4.00
CA LYS A 111 8.65 -9.60 -2.56
C LYS A 111 8.38 -8.23 -1.94
N PRO A 112 7.41 -8.10 -1.01
CA PRO A 112 7.13 -6.82 -0.37
C PRO A 112 8.23 -6.43 0.63
N GLY A 113 8.39 -5.12 0.83
CA GLY A 113 9.39 -4.56 1.73
C GLY A 113 10.82 -4.60 1.17
N VAL A 114 11.78 -4.14 1.99
CA VAL A 114 13.17 -3.94 1.57
C VAL A 114 14.17 -4.80 2.36
N GLU A 115 13.68 -5.67 3.25
CA GLU A 115 14.52 -6.51 4.11
C GLU A 115 15.48 -7.41 3.33
N ALA A 116 15.07 -7.91 2.17
CA ALA A 116 15.94 -8.69 1.30
C ALA A 116 17.14 -7.86 0.78
N ILE A 117 16.92 -6.58 0.50
CA ILE A 117 17.97 -5.63 0.08
C ILE A 117 18.88 -5.30 1.27
N ARG A 118 18.31 -4.99 2.44
CA ARG A 118 19.09 -4.71 3.67
C ARG A 118 19.98 -5.89 4.08
N LYS A 119 19.45 -7.11 3.98
CA LYS A 119 20.17 -8.34 4.34
C LYS A 119 21.30 -8.68 3.36
N ASN A 120 21.12 -8.40 2.08
CA ASN A 120 22.15 -8.63 1.07
C ASN A 120 22.22 -7.44 0.11
N PRO A 121 22.92 -6.36 0.51
CA PRO A 121 22.93 -5.12 -0.25
C PRO A 121 23.57 -5.31 -1.64
N PRO A 122 22.87 -4.93 -2.73
CA PRO A 122 23.31 -5.21 -4.08
C PRO A 122 24.37 -4.21 -4.56
N LYS A 123 25.11 -4.58 -5.63
CA LYS A 123 25.98 -3.66 -6.37
C LYS A 123 25.23 -2.73 -7.33
N VAL A 124 24.02 -3.12 -7.75
CA VAL A 124 23.15 -2.29 -8.58
C VAL A 124 21.77 -2.25 -7.95
N LEU A 125 21.24 -1.06 -7.72
CA LEU A 125 19.90 -0.85 -7.18
C LEU A 125 19.08 -0.04 -8.19
N TYR A 126 17.96 -0.61 -8.63
CA TYR A 126 17.02 0.07 -9.53
C TYR A 126 15.80 0.55 -8.72
N LEU A 127 15.57 1.87 -8.70
CA LEU A 127 14.48 2.53 -7.99
C LEU A 127 13.43 2.97 -9.00
N LEU A 128 12.29 2.27 -9.05
CA LEU A 128 11.16 2.64 -9.89
C LEU A 128 10.22 3.57 -9.11
N GLY A 129 10.45 4.89 -9.20
CA GLY A 129 9.68 5.93 -8.52
C GLY A 129 9.69 5.80 -7.00
N ALA A 130 10.74 5.19 -6.43
CA ALA A 130 10.78 4.85 -5.02
C ALA A 130 11.26 6.05 -4.18
N ASP A 131 10.30 6.83 -3.67
CA ASP A 131 10.54 8.08 -2.91
C ASP A 131 10.04 8.04 -1.46
N SER A 132 9.79 6.85 -0.89
CA SER A 132 9.34 6.72 0.50
C SER A 132 10.47 6.71 1.54
N GLY A 133 11.73 6.76 1.10
CA GLY A 133 12.89 6.75 2.00
C GLY A 133 13.14 5.41 2.71
N CYS A 134 12.56 4.30 2.21
CA CYS A 134 12.72 2.98 2.84
C CYS A 134 14.14 2.42 2.76
N ILE A 135 14.96 2.90 1.82
CA ILE A 135 16.38 2.59 1.66
C ILE A 135 17.10 3.90 1.43
N THR A 136 18.20 4.13 2.14
CA THR A 136 19.09 5.27 1.93
C THR A 136 20.48 4.82 1.50
N ARG A 137 21.34 5.76 1.09
CA ARG A 137 22.73 5.43 0.70
C ARG A 137 23.53 4.75 1.83
N GLN A 138 23.18 5.00 3.09
CA GLN A 138 23.82 4.36 4.26
C GLN A 138 23.49 2.87 4.38
N ASP A 139 22.36 2.42 3.82
CA ASP A 139 21.97 1.01 3.81
C ASP A 139 22.72 0.20 2.73
N LEU A 140 23.54 0.85 1.89
CA LEU A 140 24.13 0.28 0.69
C LEU A 140 25.66 0.34 0.70
N PRO A 141 26.35 -0.55 -0.04
CA PRO A 141 27.79 -0.47 -0.24
C PRO A 141 28.18 0.85 -0.92
N LYS A 142 29.40 1.33 -0.65
CA LYS A 142 29.89 2.58 -1.24
C LYS A 142 29.87 2.54 -2.78
N ASP A 143 30.18 1.38 -3.35
CA ASP A 143 30.22 1.10 -4.78
C ASP A 143 28.87 0.66 -5.37
N CYS A 144 27.78 0.77 -4.63
CA CYS A 144 26.44 0.53 -5.17
C CYS A 144 26.11 1.56 -6.26
N PHE A 145 25.76 1.09 -7.44
CA PHE A 145 25.30 1.90 -8.57
C PHE A 145 23.77 2.00 -8.53
N ILE A 146 23.26 3.20 -8.30
CA ILE A 146 21.84 3.47 -8.08
C ILE A 146 21.24 4.09 -9.35
N ILE A 147 20.25 3.42 -9.92
CA ILE A 147 19.47 3.91 -11.05
C ILE A 147 18.12 4.35 -10.51
N TYR A 148 17.77 5.62 -10.67
CA TYR A 148 16.45 6.12 -10.34
C TYR A 148 15.65 6.35 -11.62
N GLN A 149 14.54 5.63 -11.79
CA GLN A 149 13.56 5.86 -12.83
C GLN A 149 12.28 6.42 -12.20
N GLY A 150 12.00 7.69 -12.41
CA GLY A 150 10.83 8.35 -11.84
C GLY A 150 10.52 9.67 -12.53
N HIS A 151 9.45 10.33 -12.10
CA HIS A 151 8.94 11.56 -12.73
C HIS A 151 9.16 12.82 -11.87
N HIS A 152 9.41 12.68 -10.57
CA HIS A 152 9.78 13.79 -9.68
C HIS A 152 11.16 13.52 -9.06
N GLY A 153 11.98 14.56 -8.92
CA GLY A 153 13.27 14.46 -8.24
C GLY A 153 13.17 14.71 -6.74
N ASP A 154 12.62 13.74 -5.99
CA ASP A 154 12.34 13.90 -4.55
C ASP A 154 13.38 13.17 -3.67
N VAL A 155 13.07 11.99 -3.13
CA VAL A 155 13.94 11.31 -2.16
C VAL A 155 14.95 10.39 -2.86
N GLY A 156 14.50 9.63 -3.85
CA GLY A 156 15.32 8.63 -4.53
C GLY A 156 16.27 9.23 -5.57
N ALA A 157 15.86 10.31 -6.24
CA ALA A 157 16.64 10.91 -7.32
C ALA A 157 17.98 11.53 -6.85
N PRO A 158 18.06 12.29 -5.73
CA PRO A 158 19.31 12.92 -5.31
C PRO A 158 20.41 11.93 -4.90
N MET A 159 20.06 10.69 -4.58
CA MET A 159 21.05 9.66 -4.23
C MET A 159 21.44 8.75 -5.41
N ALA A 160 20.84 8.96 -6.58
CA ALA A 160 21.06 8.14 -7.76
C ALA A 160 22.34 8.52 -8.51
N ASP A 161 23.00 7.52 -9.08
CA ASP A 161 24.14 7.70 -9.99
C ASP A 161 23.65 7.99 -11.42
N VAL A 162 22.49 7.43 -11.80
CA VAL A 162 21.80 7.71 -13.08
C VAL A 162 20.32 7.95 -12.84
N ILE A 163 19.78 8.98 -13.50
CA ILE A 163 18.36 9.33 -13.48
C ILE A 163 17.75 9.08 -14.86
N LEU A 164 16.69 8.30 -14.91
CA LEU A 164 15.90 7.98 -16.11
C LEU A 164 14.51 8.62 -15.97
N PRO A 165 14.19 9.69 -16.70
CA PRO A 165 12.92 10.39 -16.54
C PRO A 165 11.74 9.55 -17.06
N GLY A 166 10.91 9.09 -16.14
CA GLY A 166 9.67 8.37 -16.40
C GLY A 166 8.46 9.30 -16.55
N ALA A 167 7.33 8.75 -16.98
CA ALA A 167 6.08 9.46 -17.15
C ALA A 167 5.26 9.49 -15.84
N ALA A 168 4.49 10.55 -15.59
CA ALA A 168 3.49 10.59 -14.51
C ALA A 168 2.25 9.73 -14.83
N TYR A 169 1.36 9.54 -13.85
CA TYR A 169 0.17 8.67 -14.03
C TYR A 169 -0.84 9.19 -15.07
N THR A 170 -0.92 10.50 -15.27
CA THR A 170 -1.76 11.15 -16.29
C THR A 170 -1.17 11.09 -17.70
N GLU A 171 0.09 10.66 -17.82
CA GLU A 171 0.88 10.74 -19.05
C GLU A 171 1.04 9.40 -19.77
N LYS A 172 0.47 8.33 -19.21
CA LYS A 172 0.65 6.95 -19.68
C LYS A 172 -0.64 6.16 -19.58
N ALA A 173 -0.82 5.21 -20.50
CA ALA A 173 -1.84 4.18 -20.40
C ALA A 173 -1.30 3.01 -19.57
N ALA A 174 -1.50 3.05 -18.25
CA ALA A 174 -0.99 2.06 -17.31
C ALA A 174 -2.11 1.36 -16.55
N THR A 175 -1.85 0.13 -16.11
CA THR A 175 -2.78 -0.63 -15.27
C THR A 175 -2.42 -0.44 -13.79
N TYR A 176 -3.42 -0.13 -12.97
CA TYR A 176 -3.34 -0.06 -11.52
C TYR A 176 -4.36 -1.03 -10.92
N VAL A 177 -4.08 -1.53 -9.72
CA VAL A 177 -5.02 -2.39 -8.99
C VAL A 177 -5.32 -1.74 -7.65
N ASN A 178 -6.61 -1.51 -7.37
CA ASN A 178 -7.03 -0.91 -6.13
C ASN A 178 -7.03 -1.92 -4.96
N THR A 179 -7.36 -1.48 -3.74
CA THR A 179 -7.31 -2.31 -2.54
C THR A 179 -8.27 -3.51 -2.53
N GLU A 180 -9.32 -3.50 -3.35
CA GLU A 180 -10.28 -4.61 -3.47
C GLU A 180 -9.89 -5.60 -4.57
N GLY A 181 -8.76 -5.40 -5.26
CA GLY A 181 -8.28 -6.27 -6.32
C GLY A 181 -8.82 -5.93 -7.72
N ARG A 182 -9.53 -4.80 -7.88
CA ARG A 182 -10.04 -4.36 -9.18
C ARG A 182 -8.92 -3.77 -10.03
N ALA A 183 -8.69 -4.35 -11.20
CA ALA A 183 -7.80 -3.78 -12.19
C ALA A 183 -8.48 -2.60 -12.90
N GLN A 184 -7.78 -1.49 -12.99
CA GLN A 184 -8.21 -0.25 -13.64
C GLN A 184 -7.10 0.25 -14.55
N GLN A 185 -7.45 0.99 -15.60
CA GLN A 185 -6.49 1.56 -16.52
C GLN A 185 -6.58 3.09 -16.55
N THR A 186 -5.42 3.74 -16.47
CA THR A 186 -5.31 5.15 -16.81
C THR A 186 -5.36 5.33 -18.32
N ARG A 187 -5.70 6.54 -18.75
CA ARG A 187 -5.61 6.98 -20.14
C ARG A 187 -4.65 8.16 -20.22
N VAL A 188 -3.96 8.28 -21.35
CA VAL A 188 -3.07 9.42 -21.60
C VAL A 188 -3.92 10.68 -21.71
N ALA A 189 -3.76 11.60 -20.77
CA ALA A 189 -4.41 12.90 -20.77
C ALA A 189 -3.50 13.97 -21.39
N VAL A 190 -2.22 13.93 -21.06
CA VAL A 190 -1.16 14.79 -21.61
C VAL A 190 0.07 13.93 -21.91
N THR A 191 0.97 14.36 -22.79
CA THR A 191 2.21 13.62 -23.05
C THR A 191 3.29 13.97 -22.01
N PRO A 192 4.22 13.04 -21.69
CA PRO A 192 5.30 13.33 -20.76
C PRO A 192 6.12 14.56 -21.16
N PRO A 193 6.53 15.43 -20.21
CA PRO A 193 7.27 16.63 -20.52
C PRO A 193 8.71 16.32 -20.96
N GLY A 194 9.21 17.12 -21.91
CA GLY A 194 10.60 17.06 -22.37
C GLY A 194 11.02 15.68 -22.89
N MET A 195 12.04 15.09 -22.25
CA MET A 195 12.61 13.81 -22.66
C MET A 195 12.08 12.62 -21.86
N ALA A 196 11.06 12.82 -21.00
CA ALA A 196 10.43 11.73 -20.27
C ALA A 196 9.77 10.71 -21.21
N ARG A 197 9.72 9.44 -20.81
CA ARG A 197 9.14 8.34 -21.57
C ARG A 197 8.26 7.46 -20.69
N GLU A 198 7.37 6.69 -21.31
CA GLU A 198 6.59 5.68 -20.57
C GLU A 198 7.52 4.68 -19.87
N ASP A 199 7.16 4.31 -18.64
CA ASP A 199 8.08 3.60 -17.75
C ASP A 199 8.55 2.25 -18.29
N TRP A 200 7.64 1.49 -18.89
CA TRP A 200 7.96 0.18 -19.45
C TRP A 200 8.89 0.28 -20.67
N LYS A 201 8.79 1.37 -21.46
CA LYS A 201 9.65 1.58 -22.64
C LYS A 201 11.09 1.80 -22.22
N ILE A 202 11.31 2.51 -21.12
CA ILE A 202 12.63 2.72 -20.54
C ILE A 202 13.24 1.38 -20.14
N ILE A 203 12.49 0.55 -19.39
CA ILE A 203 12.95 -0.77 -18.95
C ILE A 203 13.23 -1.69 -20.15
N ARG A 204 12.33 -1.69 -21.16
CA ARG A 204 12.50 -2.46 -22.40
C ARG A 204 13.74 -2.02 -23.18
N ALA A 205 14.02 -0.72 -23.28
CA ALA A 205 15.23 -0.22 -23.92
C ALA A 205 16.50 -0.59 -23.13
N VAL A 206 16.47 -0.48 -21.79
CA VAL A 206 17.57 -0.93 -20.92
C VAL A 206 17.85 -2.43 -21.12
N SER A 207 16.80 -3.25 -21.25
CA SER A 207 16.94 -4.70 -21.49
C SER A 207 17.66 -5.02 -22.80
N GLU A 208 17.39 -4.25 -23.85
CA GLU A 208 18.03 -4.41 -25.16
C GLU A 208 19.50 -4.00 -25.13
N LEU A 209 19.80 -2.86 -24.50
CA LEU A 209 21.18 -2.39 -24.32
C LEU A 209 22.00 -3.34 -23.44
N ALA A 210 21.36 -4.05 -22.52
CA ALA A 210 21.98 -5.08 -21.69
C ALA A 210 22.17 -6.43 -22.41
N GLY A 211 21.71 -6.56 -23.67
CA GLY A 211 21.76 -7.82 -24.42
C GLY A 211 20.75 -8.87 -23.96
N LEU A 212 19.75 -8.46 -23.16
CA LEU A 212 18.68 -9.31 -22.60
C LEU A 212 17.30 -8.80 -23.04
N THR A 213 17.14 -8.58 -24.34
CA THR A 213 15.95 -7.97 -24.93
C THR A 213 14.68 -8.71 -24.53
N LEU A 214 13.75 -7.99 -23.89
CA LEU A 214 12.47 -8.53 -23.49
C LEU A 214 11.55 -8.74 -24.71
N PRO A 215 10.75 -9.82 -24.76
CA PRO A 215 10.03 -10.25 -25.97
C PRO A 215 8.71 -9.50 -26.18
N TYR A 216 8.72 -8.18 -26.05
CA TYR A 216 7.56 -7.33 -26.29
C TYR A 216 7.99 -5.94 -26.77
N GLU A 217 7.28 -5.42 -27.76
CA GLU A 217 7.55 -4.15 -28.44
C GLU A 217 6.48 -3.09 -28.19
N ASN A 218 5.28 -3.52 -27.82
CA ASN A 218 4.12 -2.64 -27.63
C ASN A 218 3.33 -2.97 -26.35
N LEU A 219 2.48 -2.02 -25.96
CA LEU A 219 1.67 -2.14 -24.75
C LEU A 219 0.70 -3.33 -24.79
N GLY A 220 0.22 -3.73 -25.97
CA GLY A 220 -0.66 -4.88 -26.14
C GLY A 220 0.06 -6.19 -25.80
N GLU A 221 1.30 -6.35 -26.26
CA GLU A 221 2.14 -7.51 -25.92
C GLU A 221 2.53 -7.54 -24.45
N ILE A 222 2.81 -6.39 -23.85
CA ILE A 222 3.02 -6.31 -22.39
C ILE A 222 1.78 -6.77 -21.65
N ARG A 223 0.58 -6.33 -22.04
CA ARG A 223 -0.66 -6.78 -21.40
C ARG A 223 -0.89 -8.28 -21.57
N LYS A 224 -0.56 -8.86 -22.73
CA LYS A 224 -0.54 -10.33 -22.89
C LYS A 224 0.43 -10.99 -21.91
N ARG A 225 1.63 -10.43 -21.74
CA ARG A 225 2.60 -10.92 -20.74
C ARG A 225 2.08 -10.77 -19.31
N LEU A 226 1.37 -9.68 -18.99
CA LEU A 226 0.70 -9.54 -17.69
C LEU A 226 -0.36 -10.62 -17.51
N GLU A 227 -1.17 -10.91 -18.53
CA GLU A 227 -2.20 -11.95 -18.50
C GLU A 227 -1.60 -13.34 -18.19
N GLU A 228 -0.45 -13.66 -18.79
CA GLU A 228 0.27 -14.91 -18.51
C GLU A 228 0.79 -15.01 -17.06
N VAL A 229 1.18 -13.89 -16.45
CA VAL A 229 1.69 -13.87 -15.07
C VAL A 229 0.53 -13.86 -14.07
N SER A 230 -0.42 -12.95 -14.25
CA SER A 230 -1.58 -12.76 -13.39
C SER A 230 -2.76 -12.25 -14.24
N PRO A 231 -3.71 -13.14 -14.62
CA PRO A 231 -4.82 -12.80 -15.51
C PRO A 231 -5.75 -11.68 -15.02
N ASN A 232 -5.83 -11.48 -13.70
CA ASN A 232 -6.67 -10.42 -13.12
C ASN A 232 -6.23 -9.00 -13.56
N LEU A 233 -4.94 -8.82 -13.90
CA LEU A 233 -4.37 -7.51 -14.27
C LEU A 233 -4.85 -6.99 -15.63
N VAL A 234 -5.56 -7.80 -16.43
CA VAL A 234 -6.10 -7.37 -17.73
C VAL A 234 -7.63 -7.41 -17.80
N ARG A 235 -8.29 -7.90 -16.74
CA ARG A 235 -9.75 -7.95 -16.62
C ARG A 235 -10.24 -6.69 -15.91
N TYR A 236 -10.30 -5.62 -16.69
CA TYR A 236 -10.62 -4.29 -16.18
C TYR A 236 -12.05 -4.21 -15.64
N ASP A 237 -12.21 -3.46 -14.55
CA ASP A 237 -13.48 -3.23 -13.86
C ASP A 237 -14.13 -4.48 -13.25
N ASP A 238 -13.46 -5.62 -13.27
CA ASP A 238 -13.86 -6.85 -12.58
C ASP A 238 -13.13 -6.98 -11.23
N VAL A 239 -13.82 -7.55 -10.24
CA VAL A 239 -13.22 -7.95 -8.96
C VAL A 239 -13.17 -9.47 -8.92
N GLU A 240 -11.98 -10.02 -9.15
CA GLU A 240 -11.73 -11.46 -9.13
C GLU A 240 -11.75 -12.00 -7.69
N GLU A 241 -12.42 -13.12 -7.48
CA GLU A 241 -12.64 -13.65 -6.14
C GLU A 241 -11.40 -14.35 -5.56
N ALA A 242 -10.92 -13.88 -4.41
CA ALA A 242 -9.86 -14.55 -3.65
C ALA A 242 -10.45 -15.56 -2.63
N ASN A 243 -10.30 -16.87 -2.90
CA ASN A 243 -10.99 -17.92 -2.13
C ASN A 243 -10.12 -18.75 -1.16
N TYR A 244 -8.81 -18.51 -1.11
CA TYR A 244 -7.88 -19.33 -0.33
C TYR A 244 -7.68 -18.89 1.13
N PHE A 245 -8.69 -18.26 1.73
CA PHE A 245 -8.60 -17.74 3.11
C PHE A 245 -8.28 -18.85 4.13
N LYS A 246 -8.91 -20.03 4.01
CA LYS A 246 -8.67 -21.15 4.94
C LYS A 246 -7.20 -21.61 4.89
N GLN A 247 -6.65 -21.77 3.69
CA GLN A 247 -5.27 -22.19 3.47
C GLN A 247 -4.29 -21.13 3.99
N ALA A 248 -4.55 -19.85 3.70
CA ALA A 248 -3.74 -18.74 4.21
C ALA A 248 -3.76 -18.68 5.75
N ASN A 249 -4.93 -18.90 6.36
CA ASN A 249 -5.06 -18.96 7.81
C ASN A 249 -4.27 -20.12 8.43
N GLU A 250 -4.32 -21.32 7.84
CA GLU A 250 -3.50 -22.45 8.32
C GLU A 250 -1.99 -22.16 8.21
N LEU A 251 -1.53 -21.54 7.12
CA LEU A 251 -0.13 -21.13 6.98
C LEU A 251 0.26 -20.08 8.02
N SER A 252 -0.66 -19.16 8.35
CA SER A 252 -0.40 -18.12 9.36
C SER A 252 -0.15 -18.69 10.77
N LYS A 253 -0.70 -19.88 11.10
CA LYS A 253 -0.43 -20.56 12.38
C LYS A 253 1.00 -21.06 12.52
N LEU A 254 1.75 -21.17 11.42
CA LEU A 254 3.16 -21.55 11.42
C LEU A 254 4.08 -20.37 11.77
N VAL A 255 3.54 -19.14 11.82
CA VAL A 255 4.30 -17.94 12.18
C VAL A 255 4.70 -18.02 13.65
N LYS A 256 6.01 -18.05 13.91
CA LYS A 256 6.59 -18.11 15.27
C LYS A 256 6.90 -16.72 15.86
N GLN A 257 6.44 -15.67 15.21
CA GLN A 257 6.72 -14.30 15.63
C GLN A 257 5.79 -13.89 16.78
N GLN A 258 6.35 -13.16 17.75
CA GLN A 258 5.59 -12.59 18.87
C GLN A 258 5.17 -11.15 18.54
N LEU A 259 4.05 -10.72 19.12
CA LEU A 259 3.65 -9.31 19.08
C LEU A 259 4.60 -8.49 19.96
N LEU A 260 4.98 -7.32 19.46
CA LEU A 260 5.71 -6.31 20.22
C LEU A 260 4.76 -5.60 21.17
N ALA A 261 5.31 -5.05 22.24
CA ALA A 261 4.56 -4.25 23.22
C ALA A 261 4.15 -2.88 22.66
N ASP A 262 4.86 -2.39 21.64
CA ASP A 262 4.63 -1.06 21.07
C ASP A 262 3.18 -0.90 20.58
N PRO A 263 2.53 0.24 20.87
CA PRO A 263 1.15 0.49 20.46
C PRO A 263 1.00 0.53 18.93
N LEU A 264 -0.21 0.23 18.45
CA LEU A 264 -0.57 0.31 17.05
C LEU A 264 -0.85 1.78 16.67
N ILE A 265 0.21 2.48 16.30
CA ILE A 265 0.14 3.89 15.88
C ILE A 265 0.06 3.96 14.35
N PRO A 266 -0.99 4.55 13.77
CA PRO A 266 -1.04 4.79 12.32
C PRO A 266 -0.02 5.88 11.93
N PRO A 267 0.50 5.83 10.69
CA PRO A 267 1.50 6.80 10.21
C PRO A 267 0.93 8.22 10.03
N GLN A 268 -0.39 8.35 10.00
CA GLN A 268 -1.12 9.61 9.84
C GLN A 268 -2.05 9.74 11.05
N LEU A 269 -1.70 10.63 11.97
CA LEU A 269 -2.48 10.86 13.19
C LEU A 269 -3.38 12.07 13.03
N THR A 270 -2.90 13.07 12.29
CA THR A 270 -3.59 14.34 12.11
C THR A 270 -3.82 14.63 10.64
N ILE A 271 -4.73 15.56 10.37
CA ILE A 271 -5.02 16.04 9.02
C ILE A 271 -3.77 16.67 8.35
N LYS A 272 -2.79 17.15 9.13
CA LYS A 272 -1.51 17.66 8.61
C LYS A 272 -0.74 16.57 7.85
N ASP A 273 -0.78 15.35 8.37
CA ASP A 273 0.00 14.21 7.86
C ASP A 273 -0.61 13.60 6.58
N PHE A 274 -1.82 14.04 6.21
CA PHE A 274 -2.58 13.54 5.06
C PHE A 274 -2.07 14.09 3.72
N TYR A 275 -1.73 15.38 3.66
CA TYR A 275 -1.57 16.10 2.39
C TYR A 275 -0.29 15.78 1.61
N MET A 276 0.69 15.08 2.21
CA MET A 276 2.02 14.87 1.62
C MET A 276 2.47 13.42 1.79
N THR A 277 2.09 12.55 0.86
CA THR A 277 2.31 11.08 0.98
C THR A 277 3.20 10.50 -0.12
N ASP A 278 3.13 11.06 -1.33
CA ASP A 278 3.89 10.64 -2.49
C ASP A 278 4.66 11.83 -3.09
N SER A 279 5.48 11.57 -4.12
CA SER A 279 6.31 12.61 -4.73
C SER A 279 5.50 13.71 -5.41
N ILE A 280 4.29 13.40 -5.90
CA ILE A 280 3.39 14.37 -6.53
C ILE A 280 2.82 15.33 -5.48
N SER A 281 2.27 14.79 -4.40
CA SER A 281 1.68 15.58 -3.32
C SER A 281 2.74 16.38 -2.56
N ARG A 282 3.95 15.85 -2.37
CA ARG A 282 5.08 16.60 -1.79
C ARG A 282 5.58 17.75 -2.68
N ALA A 283 5.57 17.57 -4.00
CA ALA A 283 5.95 18.63 -4.95
C ALA A 283 4.81 19.67 -5.16
N SER A 284 3.59 19.40 -4.70
CA SER A 284 2.44 20.27 -4.93
C SER A 284 2.44 21.50 -4.02
N GLN A 285 2.50 22.69 -4.63
CA GLN A 285 2.35 23.96 -3.92
C GLN A 285 0.98 24.07 -3.24
N THR A 286 -0.08 23.53 -3.85
CA THR A 286 -1.42 23.53 -3.25
C THR A 286 -1.43 22.69 -1.97
N MET A 287 -0.83 21.51 -1.99
CA MET A 287 -0.73 20.67 -0.79
C MET A 287 0.12 21.33 0.30
N ALA A 288 1.22 22.01 -0.07
CA ALA A 288 2.00 22.81 0.87
C ALA A 288 1.18 23.93 1.52
N LYS A 289 0.35 24.65 0.75
CA LYS A 289 -0.60 25.64 1.28
C LYS A 289 -1.64 25.00 2.21
N CYS A 290 -2.17 23.83 1.88
CA CYS A 290 -3.10 23.09 2.75
C CYS A 290 -2.45 22.72 4.09
N VAL A 291 -1.21 22.21 4.08
CA VAL A 291 -0.45 21.93 5.31
C VAL A 291 -0.28 23.21 6.13
N LYS A 292 0.15 24.31 5.51
CA LYS A 292 0.31 25.60 6.19
C LYS A 292 -0.99 26.08 6.83
N ALA A 293 -2.10 26.04 6.08
CA ALA A 293 -3.43 26.45 6.57
C ALA A 293 -3.90 25.63 7.77
N VAL A 294 -3.59 24.32 7.80
CA VAL A 294 -3.93 23.44 8.92
C VAL A 294 -3.07 23.69 10.15
N VAL A 295 -1.78 24.03 9.98
CA VAL A 295 -0.84 24.25 11.09
C VAL A 295 -1.01 25.64 11.71
N GLU A 296 -1.14 26.66 10.88
CA GLU A 296 -1.09 28.07 11.29
C GLU A 296 -2.48 28.75 11.31
N GLY A 297 -3.51 28.08 10.77
CA GLY A 297 -4.85 28.63 10.60
C GLY A 297 -5.05 29.33 9.25
N ALA A 298 -6.31 29.54 8.86
CA ALA A 298 -6.69 30.04 7.53
C ALA A 298 -6.13 31.42 7.18
N HIS A 299 -5.79 32.24 8.18
CA HIS A 299 -5.27 33.60 7.98
C HIS A 299 -3.78 33.65 7.58
N ALA A 300 -3.05 32.53 7.65
CA ALA A 300 -1.62 32.50 7.36
C ALA A 300 -1.27 32.29 5.87
N VAL A 301 -2.27 32.06 5.02
CA VAL A 301 -2.09 31.88 3.57
C VAL A 301 -2.23 33.24 2.86
N GLU A 302 -1.30 34.15 3.09
CA GLU A 302 -1.16 35.31 2.19
C GLU A 302 -0.58 34.83 0.86
N GLU A 303 -1.24 35.19 -0.25
CA GLU A 303 -0.66 35.03 -1.58
C GLU A 303 0.56 35.95 -1.70
N PRO A 304 1.72 35.47 -2.20
CA PRO A 304 2.75 36.39 -2.63
C PRO A 304 2.15 37.21 -3.77
N ALA A 305 2.06 38.53 -3.57
CA ALA A 305 1.71 39.46 -4.64
C ALA A 305 2.59 39.15 -5.85
N SER A 306 1.96 38.83 -6.97
CA SER A 306 2.64 38.73 -8.25
C SER A 306 3.28 40.08 -8.57
N CYS A 307 4.60 40.15 -8.45
CA CYS A 307 5.42 41.19 -9.06
C CYS A 307 5.91 40.72 -10.42
#